data_AF-A0A936SW55-F1
#
_entry.id   AF-A0A936SW55-F1
#
_cell.length_a   1.000
_cell.length_b   1.000
_cell.length_c   1.000
_cell.angle_alpha   90.00
_cell.angle_beta   90.00
_cell.angle_gamma   90.00
#
_symmetry.space_group_name_H-M   'P 1'
#
loop_
_entity.id
_entity.type
_entity.pdbx_description
1 polymer ?
#
loop_
_entity_poly.entity_id
_entity_poly.type
_entity_poly.pdbx_seq_one_letter_code
_entity_poly.pdbx_strand_id
1 'polypeptide(L)'
;MRAAGAGVVCAPEDPAALARTIRALAALPPAERERMGASGRAAFLAGYTRAVLVDQYERLFERIARRSGSHPTISTGWQTQ
;
A
#
# COMPACT_ATOMS: atom_id res chain seq x y z
N MET A 1 3.19 -1.53 -8.39
CA MET A 1 4.34 -1.08 -9.22
C MET A 1 4.25 -1.53 -10.67
N ARG A 2 4.22 -2.84 -11.00
CA ARG A 2 4.15 -3.30 -12.41
C ARG A 2 2.94 -2.73 -13.17
N ALA A 3 1.74 -2.79 -12.57
CA ALA A 3 0.52 -2.25 -13.18
C ALA A 3 0.53 -0.72 -13.39
N ALA A 4 1.34 0.01 -12.61
CA ALA A 4 1.44 1.46 -12.71
C ALA A 4 2.52 1.94 -13.69
N GLY A 5 3.30 1.03 -14.31
CA GLY A 5 4.42 1.41 -15.19
C GLY A 5 5.51 2.23 -14.50
N ALA A 6 5.58 2.19 -13.17
CA ALA A 6 6.38 3.10 -12.35
C ALA A 6 7.82 2.62 -12.06
N GLY A 7 8.23 1.49 -12.63
CA GLY A 7 9.49 0.85 -12.26
C GLY A 7 9.63 -0.58 -12.77
N VAL A 8 10.78 -1.18 -12.44
CA VAL A 8 11.10 -2.59 -12.67
C VAL A 8 11.21 -3.33 -11.33
N VAL A 9 11.05 -4.66 -11.36
CA VAL A 9 11.13 -5.52 -10.16
C VAL A 9 12.02 -6.71 -10.47
N CYS A 10 12.97 -7.00 -9.58
CA CYS A 10 13.80 -8.19 -9.61
C CYS A 10 13.38 -9.21 -8.54
N ALA A 11 13.92 -10.42 -8.60
CA ALA A 11 13.74 -11.41 -7.54
C ALA A 11 14.34 -10.88 -6.23
N PRO A 12 13.69 -11.13 -5.08
CA PRO A 12 14.27 -10.83 -3.78
C PRO A 12 15.52 -11.70 -3.55
N GLU A 13 16.47 -11.18 -2.76
CA GLU A 13 17.66 -11.91 -2.31
C GLU A 13 18.58 -12.45 -3.42
N ASP A 14 18.46 -11.94 -4.65
CA ASP A 14 19.33 -12.25 -5.77
C ASP A 14 20.15 -11.00 -6.17
N PRO A 15 21.41 -10.87 -5.71
CA PRO A 15 22.28 -9.75 -6.07
C PRO A 15 22.54 -9.66 -7.58
N ALA A 16 22.61 -10.80 -8.27
CA ALA A 16 22.86 -10.82 -9.70
C ALA A 16 21.63 -10.33 -10.48
N ALA A 17 20.42 -10.71 -10.08
CA ALA A 17 19.18 -10.18 -10.64
C ALA A 17 19.04 -8.68 -10.38
N LEU A 18 19.36 -8.20 -9.18
CA LEU A 18 19.36 -6.76 -8.89
C LEU A 18 20.31 -6.01 -9.82
N ALA A 19 21.56 -6.46 -9.93
CA ALA A 19 22.57 -5.82 -10.77
C ALA A 19 22.17 -5.80 -12.26
N ARG A 20 21.62 -6.91 -12.79
CA ARG A 20 21.09 -6.96 -14.17
C ARG A 20 19.93 -5.99 -14.35
N THR A 21 19.01 -5.92 -13.39
CA THR A 21 17.82 -5.08 -13.44
C THR A 21 18.17 -3.60 -13.43
N ILE A 22 19.12 -3.17 -12.59
CA ILE A 22 19.60 -1.78 -12.55
C ILE A 22 20.28 -1.41 -13.87
N ARG A 23 21.15 -2.28 -14.40
CA ARG A 23 21.81 -2.03 -15.70
C ARG A 23 20.80 -1.93 -16.84
N ALA A 24 19.80 -2.82 -16.88
CA ALA A 24 18.74 -2.77 -17.87
C ALA A 24 17.92 -1.48 -17.77
N LEU A 25 17.57 -1.05 -16.56
CA LEU A 25 16.86 0.22 -16.32
C LEU A 25 17.69 1.42 -16.80
N ALA A 26 18.99 1.45 -16.50
CA ALA A 26 19.89 2.52 -16.92
C ALA A 26 20.07 2.57 -18.44
N ALA A 27 20.03 1.41 -19.11
CA ALA A 27 20.14 1.31 -20.56
C ALA A 27 18.87 1.73 -21.32
N LEU A 28 17.72 1.90 -20.64
CA LEU A 28 16.51 2.41 -21.29
C LEU A 28 16.72 3.84 -21.84
N PRO A 29 16.02 4.22 -22.92
CA PRO A 29 16.00 5.61 -23.38
C PRO A 29 15.64 6.58 -22.26
N PRO A 30 16.23 7.79 -22.20
CA PRO A 30 15.92 8.78 -21.17
C PRO A 30 14.43 9.07 -21.03
N ALA A 31 13.72 9.23 -22.15
CA ALA A 31 12.27 9.46 -22.18
C ALA A 31 11.47 8.33 -21.52
N GLU A 32 11.93 7.08 -21.64
CA GLU A 32 11.27 5.93 -21.04
C GLU A 32 11.47 5.93 -19.52
N ARG A 33 12.67 6.28 -19.05
CA ARG A 33 12.93 6.43 -17.61
C ARG A 33 12.14 7.60 -17.00
N GLU A 34 12.02 8.71 -17.72
CA GLU A 34 11.19 9.86 -17.31
C GLU A 34 9.71 9.50 -17.21
N ARG A 35 9.19 8.78 -18.22
CA ARG A 35 7.82 8.25 -18.22
C ARG A 35 7.56 7.37 -17.00
N MET A 36 8.49 6.48 -16.66
CA MET A 36 8.39 5.62 -15.47
C MET A 36 8.41 6.45 -14.18
N GLY A 37 9.28 7.46 -14.09
CA GLY A 37 9.32 8.39 -12.95
C GLY A 37 8.02 9.19 -12.77
N ALA A 38 7.48 9.74 -13.87
CA ALA A 38 6.22 10.46 -13.87
C ALA A 38 5.06 9.56 -13.45
N SER A 39 5.03 8.32 -13.94
CA SER A 39 4.03 7.32 -13.55
C SER A 39 4.13 6.96 -12.07
N GLY A 40 5.35 6.86 -11.54
CA GLY A 40 5.60 6.66 -10.10
C GLY A 40 5.08 7.80 -9.24
N ARG A 41 5.34 9.05 -9.65
CA ARG A 41 4.81 10.24 -8.97
C ARG A 41 3.28 10.26 -8.99
N ALA A 42 2.66 9.99 -10.14
CA ALA A 42 1.21 9.94 -10.27
C ALA A 42 0.59 8.88 -9.35
N ALA A 43 1.17 7.66 -9.31
CA ALA A 43 0.71 6.59 -8.44
C ALA A 43 0.85 6.95 -6.95
N PHE A 44 1.95 7.59 -6.56
CA PHE A 44 2.14 8.05 -5.18
C PHE A 44 1.08 9.08 -4.77
N LEU A 45 0.86 10.11 -5.60
CA LEU A 45 -0.09 11.17 -5.31
C LEU A 45 -1.54 10.64 -5.24
N ALA A 46 -1.87 9.64 -6.06
CA ALA A 46 -3.20 9.05 -6.06
C ALA A 46 -3.47 8.11 -4.87
N GLY A 47 -2.46 7.35 -4.41
CA GLY A 47 -2.69 6.22 -3.52
C GLY A 47 -1.99 6.26 -2.17
N TYR A 48 -0.95 7.08 -2.01
CA TYR A 48 0.03 6.94 -0.92
C TYR A 48 0.38 8.26 -0.23
N THR A 49 -0.38 9.33 -0.48
CA THR A 49 -0.26 10.56 0.32
C THR A 49 -0.74 10.30 1.74
N ARG A 50 -0.24 11.10 2.70
CA ARG A 50 -0.66 10.99 4.10
C ARG A 50 -2.18 11.04 4.26
N ALA A 51 -2.85 11.97 3.57
CA ALA A 51 -4.31 12.09 3.62
C ALA A 51 -4.99 10.80 3.15
N VAL A 52 -4.59 10.29 1.98
CA VAL A 52 -5.15 9.04 1.44
C VAL A 52 -4.93 7.85 2.39
N LEU A 53 -3.74 7.74 3.00
CA LEU A 53 -3.44 6.66 3.93
C LEU A 53 -4.25 6.78 5.24
N VAL A 54 -4.38 7.98 5.81
CA VAL A 54 -5.18 8.22 7.01
C VAL A 54 -6.65 7.84 6.76
N ASP A 55 -7.23 8.30 5.65
CA ASP A 55 -8.61 7.94 5.28
C ASP A 55 -8.80 6.42 5.11
N GLN A 56 -7.79 5.72 4.58
CA GLN A 56 -7.83 4.25 4.47
C GLN A 56 -7.84 3.57 5.84
N TYR A 57 -7.03 4.06 6.79
CA TYR A 57 -7.01 3.55 8.16
C TYR A 57 -8.30 3.85 8.90
N GLU A 58 -8.86 5.07 8.77
CA GLU A 58 -10.16 5.42 9.37
C GLU A 58 -11.25 4.46 8.90
N ARG A 59 -11.37 4.24 7.57
CA ARG A 59 -12.31 3.27 6.99
C ARG A 59 -12.10 1.84 7.48
N LEU A 60 -10.85 1.45 7.77
CA LEU A 60 -10.54 0.14 8.33
C LEU A 60 -11.00 0.05 9.79
N PHE A 61 -10.68 1.05 10.61
CA PHE A 61 -11.04 1.08 12.02
C PHE A 61 -12.54 1.13 12.22
N GLU A 62 -13.27 1.94 11.46
CA GLU A 62 -14.72 1.96 11.49
C GLU A 62 -15.32 0.58 11.17
N ARG A 63 -14.76 -0.12 10.18
CA ARG A 63 -15.24 -1.46 9.78
C ARG A 63 -15.04 -2.47 10.89
N ILE A 64 -13.93 -2.38 11.61
CA ILE A 64 -13.64 -3.25 12.76
C ILE A 64 -14.56 -2.88 13.93
N ALA A 65 -14.69 -1.59 14.26
CA ALA A 65 -15.54 -1.11 15.35
C ALA A 65 -17.01 -1.52 15.18
N ARG A 66 -17.55 -1.42 13.96
CA ARG A 66 -18.92 -1.88 13.64
C ARG A 66 -19.12 -3.38 13.84
N ARG A 67 -18.08 -4.21 13.66
CA ARG A 67 -18.15 -5.66 13.92
C ARG A 67 -18.11 -5.97 15.42
N SER A 68 -17.27 -5.25 16.16
CA SER A 68 -17.10 -5.43 17.61
C SER A 68 -18.31 -4.97 18.43
N GLY A 69 -19.13 -4.05 17.92
CA GLY A 69 -20.40 -3.64 18.53
C GLY A 69 -21.48 -4.72 18.61
N SER A 70 -21.19 -5.95 18.16
CA SER A 70 -22.11 -7.10 18.18
C SER A 70 -21.90 -8.04 19.39
N HIS A 71 -21.15 -7.63 20.42
CA HIS A 71 -21.09 -8.39 21.66
C HIS A 71 -22.44 -8.30 22.39
N PRO A 72 -23.14 -9.43 22.65
CA PRO A 72 -24.35 -9.40 23.46
C PRO A 72 -23.99 -8.84 24.84
N THR A 73 -24.66 -7.77 25.25
CA THR A 73 -24.61 -7.29 26.62
C THR A 73 -25.09 -8.42 27.52
N ILE A 74 -24.17 -9.11 28.21
CA ILE A 74 -24.53 -10.01 29.30
C ILE A 74 -25.09 -9.10 30.39
N SER A 75 -26.40 -9.08 30.55
CA SER A 75 -27.06 -8.45 31.68
C SER A 75 -26.73 -9.27 32.93
N THR A 76 -25.63 -8.95 33.61
CA THR A 76 -25.33 -9.54 34.90
C THR A 76 -26.25 -8.91 35.95
N GLY A 77 -27.42 -9.52 36.13
CA GLY A 77 -28.33 -9.22 37.22
C GLY A 77 -27.70 -9.66 38.54
N TRP A 78 -27.05 -8.75 39.24
CA TRP A 78 -26.82 -8.86 40.68
C TRP A 78 -27.96 -8.14 41.39
N GLN A 79 -29.09 -8.84 41.56
CA GLN A 79 -30.11 -8.47 42.53
C GLN A 79 -29.74 -9.07 43.88
N THR A 80 -29.62 -8.14 44.82
CA THR A 80 -29.51 -8.25 46.27
C THR A 80 -30.31 -9.41 46.86
N GLN A 81 -29.67 -10.16 47.75
CA GLN A 81 -30.32 -10.72 48.93
C GLN A 81 -29.36 -10.65 50.11
#